data_AF-A0A3A8G2B7-F1
#
_entry.id   AF-A0A3A8G2B7-F1
#
_cell.length_a   1.000
_cell.length_b   1.000
_cell.length_c   1.000
_cell.angle_alpha   90.00
_cell.angle_beta   90.00
_cell.angle_gamma   90.00
#
_symmetry.space_group_name_H-M   'P 1'
#
loop_
_entity.id
_entity.type
_entity.pdbx_description
1 polymer ?
#
loop_
_entity_poly.entity_id
_entity_poly.type
_entity_poly.pdbx_seq_one_letter_code
_entity_poly.pdbx_strand_id
1 'polypeptide(L)'
;MLFSTAEIPTPQEQLKFLKYIQQILHSGTFTSTYKFALLMSITRLAIEQGQDTDAVLYLDYQDIAEKFIDLYWKQSLPFQFNHYEPFILKQATGQQAKIISEIKKAQQEFKTLGTLRRDVHYWNRLKRTVATTVKQMPVVYLQNLNGQTIEFLYCLKDSKQSLKLLPKVMYCLRQFSEIIEELCQKRWIDFVRLNKQNLVVLDGLPDLDEFMFAPSRNQLGQVADFLIDLQECQCFYCGKSLKNSKYAVDHFIPWSLYPADTGHNFVLADEKCNLQKSNYLASQQLLYQWQERNHLHDQSITREISQLGFLTDLQRSHRVADWAYKQAIENEYVVWLGGKEKKILSHPISAIF
;
A
#
# COMPACT_ATOMS: atom_id res chain seq x y z
N MET A 1 -8.95 39.45 13.16
CA MET A 1 -8.54 38.04 13.10
C MET A 1 -8.18 37.75 11.65
N LEU A 2 -6.89 37.62 11.35
CA LEU A 2 -6.43 37.22 10.02
C LEU A 2 -6.73 35.73 9.88
N PHE A 3 -7.63 35.38 8.98
CA PHE A 3 -7.79 34.00 8.53
C PHE A 3 -6.49 33.64 7.81
N SER A 4 -5.65 32.82 8.44
CA SER A 4 -4.52 32.19 7.78
C SER A 4 -5.10 31.36 6.64
N THR A 5 -4.90 31.80 5.40
CA THR A 5 -5.18 30.96 4.24
C THR A 5 -4.29 29.74 4.38
N ALA A 6 -4.91 28.56 4.48
CA ALA A 6 -4.23 27.28 4.53
C ALA A 6 -3.35 27.14 3.27
N GLU A 7 -2.04 27.28 3.42
CA GLU A 7 -1.10 27.23 2.30
C GLU A 7 -0.52 25.82 2.22
N ILE A 8 -0.82 25.13 1.11
CA ILE A 8 -0.12 23.90 0.72
C ILE A 8 1.39 24.12 0.80
N PRO A 9 2.18 23.06 1.06
CA PRO A 9 3.60 23.21 1.29
C PRO A 9 4.29 23.78 0.04
N THR A 10 5.12 24.80 0.20
CA THR A 10 5.91 25.36 -0.90
C THR A 10 6.83 24.28 -1.49
N PRO A 11 7.23 24.38 -2.78
CA PRO A 11 8.17 23.42 -3.37
C PRO A 11 9.46 23.22 -2.54
N GLN A 12 9.94 24.26 -1.87
CA GLN A 12 11.09 24.18 -0.99
C GLN A 12 10.81 23.37 0.29
N GLU A 13 9.63 23.51 0.89
CA GLU A 13 9.19 22.69 2.03
C GLU A 13 9.04 21.22 1.63
N GLN A 14 8.47 20.97 0.45
CA GLN A 14 8.33 19.62 -0.11
C GLN A 14 9.70 18.95 -0.35
N LEU A 15 10.65 19.66 -0.96
CA LEU A 15 12.01 19.17 -1.16
C LEU A 15 12.75 18.94 0.17
N LYS A 16 12.54 19.82 1.15
CA LYS A 16 13.11 19.66 2.49
C LYS A 16 12.55 18.40 3.17
N PHE A 17 11.25 18.16 3.05
CA PHE A 17 10.61 16.94 3.54
C PHE A 17 11.24 15.68 2.93
N LEU A 18 11.36 15.62 1.61
CA LEU A 18 11.94 14.47 0.92
C LEU A 18 13.40 14.21 1.35
N LYS A 19 14.19 15.27 1.52
CA LYS A 19 15.56 15.17 2.06
C LYS A 19 15.59 14.55 3.46
N TYR A 20 14.65 14.89 4.34
CA TYR A 20 14.58 14.26 5.66
C TYR A 20 14.18 12.79 5.60
N ILE A 21 13.28 12.40 4.70
CA ILE A 21 12.98 10.97 4.47
C ILE A 21 14.24 10.23 4.03
N GLN A 22 14.99 10.77 3.07
CA GLN A 22 16.26 10.19 2.62
C GLN A 22 17.27 10.09 3.77
N GLN A 23 17.36 11.09 4.65
CA GLN A 23 18.22 11.04 5.84
C GLN A 23 17.80 9.94 6.82
N ILE A 24 16.50 9.70 7.04
CA ILE A 24 16.02 8.54 7.82
C ILE A 24 16.55 7.25 7.21
N LEU A 25 16.39 7.08 5.89
CA LEU A 25 16.73 5.83 5.21
C LEU A 25 18.24 5.60 5.05
N HIS A 26 19.05 6.67 5.01
CA HIS A 26 20.51 6.57 4.81
C HIS A 26 21.31 6.66 6.10
N SER A 27 20.92 7.55 7.02
CA SER A 27 21.68 7.85 8.24
C SER A 27 20.99 7.37 9.51
N GLY A 28 19.75 6.89 9.42
CA GLY A 28 19.07 6.27 10.54
C GLY A 28 19.74 4.96 10.96
N THR A 29 19.76 4.67 12.25
CA THR A 29 20.11 3.33 12.74
C THR A 29 18.92 2.38 12.58
N PHE A 30 19.15 1.23 11.96
CA PHE A 30 18.15 0.17 11.77
C PHE A 30 18.58 -1.10 12.52
N THR A 31 17.75 -1.53 13.47
CA THR A 31 17.89 -2.82 14.17
C THR A 31 16.85 -3.84 13.71
N SER A 32 15.82 -3.37 12.99
CA SER A 32 14.78 -4.16 12.35
C SER A 32 14.22 -3.41 11.15
N THR A 33 13.40 -4.10 10.37
CA THR A 33 12.72 -3.54 9.19
C THR A 33 11.51 -2.66 9.53
N TYR A 34 11.17 -2.51 10.81
CA TYR A 34 9.98 -1.77 11.25
C TYR A 34 9.96 -0.31 10.78
N LYS A 35 11.10 0.39 10.71
CA LYS A 35 11.13 1.79 10.24
C LYS A 35 10.65 1.90 8.78
N PHE A 36 11.01 0.94 7.92
CA PHE A 36 10.52 0.88 6.53
C PHE A 36 9.00 0.63 6.53
N ALA A 37 8.54 -0.36 7.30
CA ALA A 37 7.13 -0.66 7.43
C ALA A 37 6.31 0.55 7.96
N LEU A 38 6.85 1.33 8.91
CA LEU A 38 6.16 2.53 9.41
C LEU A 38 6.07 3.61 8.35
N LEU A 39 7.15 3.92 7.63
CA LEU A 39 7.12 4.90 6.55
C LEU A 39 6.10 4.51 5.47
N MET A 40 6.15 3.27 4.98
CA MET A 40 5.17 2.77 4.00
C MET A 40 3.75 2.84 4.56
N SER A 41 3.53 2.45 5.82
CA SER A 41 2.20 2.47 6.44
C SER A 41 1.63 3.87 6.57
N ILE A 42 2.40 4.85 7.05
CA ILE A 42 1.90 6.23 7.20
C ILE A 42 1.69 6.90 5.84
N THR A 43 2.51 6.58 4.83
CA THR A 43 2.33 7.07 3.45
C THR A 43 1.02 6.54 2.88
N ARG A 44 0.79 5.22 2.94
CA ARG A 44 -0.45 4.59 2.46
C ARG A 44 -1.67 5.13 3.19
N LEU A 45 -1.60 5.29 4.52
CA LEU A 45 -2.69 5.89 5.29
C LEU A 45 -2.92 7.37 4.97
N ALA A 46 -1.88 8.14 4.63
CA ALA A 46 -2.05 9.51 4.17
C ALA A 46 -2.78 9.58 2.81
N ILE A 47 -2.57 8.60 1.93
CA ILE A 47 -3.37 8.44 0.70
C ILE A 47 -4.82 8.08 1.05
N GLU A 48 -4.99 7.09 1.91
CA GLU A 48 -6.30 6.50 2.22
C GLU A 48 -7.21 7.34 3.13
N GLN A 49 -6.65 8.25 3.94
CA GLN A 49 -7.38 9.01 4.96
C GLN A 49 -7.11 10.51 4.90
N GLY A 50 -6.07 10.93 4.18
CA GLY A 50 -5.65 12.32 4.10
C GLY A 50 -6.28 13.10 2.94
N GLN A 51 -5.86 14.36 2.82
CA GLN A 51 -6.27 15.30 1.78
C GLN A 51 -5.06 16.14 1.36
N ASP A 52 -5.16 16.80 0.21
CA ASP A 52 -4.09 17.68 -0.30
C ASP A 52 -4.21 19.08 0.31
N THR A 53 -4.08 19.16 1.63
CA THR A 53 -4.15 20.40 2.42
C THR A 53 -2.98 20.49 3.42
N ASP A 54 -2.84 21.61 4.12
CA ASP A 54 -1.82 21.81 5.14
C ASP A 54 -2.21 21.26 6.53
N ALA A 55 -3.40 20.67 6.67
CA ALA A 55 -3.92 20.24 7.95
C ALA A 55 -3.10 19.12 8.61
N VAL A 56 -3.30 18.94 9.92
CA VAL A 56 -2.82 17.76 10.65
C VAL A 56 -3.62 16.53 10.25
N LEU A 57 -2.97 15.36 10.27
CA LEU A 57 -3.65 14.07 10.07
C LEU A 57 -3.45 13.18 11.30
N TYR A 58 -4.54 12.65 11.84
CA TYR A 58 -4.51 11.70 12.95
C TYR A 58 -4.70 10.28 12.40
N LEU A 59 -3.76 9.39 12.71
CA LEU A 59 -3.79 7.99 12.30
C LEU A 59 -3.92 7.08 13.52
N ASP A 60 -4.95 6.23 13.56
CA ASP A 60 -5.10 5.23 14.63
C ASP A 60 -3.97 4.20 14.55
N TYR A 61 -3.42 3.81 15.71
CA TYR A 61 -2.37 2.80 15.75
C TYR A 61 -2.84 1.42 15.28
N GLN A 62 -4.14 1.11 15.35
CA GLN A 62 -4.72 -0.10 14.80
C GLN A 62 -4.77 -0.07 13.27
N ASP A 63 -4.95 1.10 12.65
CA ASP A 63 -4.87 1.24 11.19
C ASP A 63 -3.42 1.07 10.72
N ILE A 64 -2.46 1.66 11.45
CA ILE A 64 -1.03 1.43 11.20
C ILE A 64 -0.71 -0.07 11.39
N ALA A 65 -1.27 -0.71 12.42
CA ALA A 65 -1.07 -2.13 12.67
C ALA A 65 -1.62 -3.02 11.54
N GLU A 66 -2.78 -2.67 10.97
CA GLU A 66 -3.33 -3.36 9.78
C GLU A 66 -2.33 -3.32 8.62
N LYS A 67 -1.75 -2.15 8.31
CA LYS A 67 -0.72 -2.03 7.27
C LYS A 67 0.54 -2.84 7.57
N PHE A 68 0.97 -2.89 8.83
CA PHE A 68 2.08 -3.75 9.24
C PHE A 68 1.77 -5.22 9.00
N ILE A 69 0.57 -5.68 9.39
CA ILE A 69 0.18 -7.07 9.19
C ILE A 69 0.14 -7.41 7.70
N ASP A 70 -0.41 -6.52 6.87
CA ASP A 70 -0.47 -6.71 5.43
C ASP A 70 0.93 -6.84 4.81
N LEU A 71 1.84 -5.90 5.13
CA LEU A 71 3.22 -5.91 4.64
C LEU A 71 3.98 -7.17 5.08
N TYR A 72 3.81 -7.58 6.34
CA TYR A 72 4.56 -8.69 6.91
C TYR A 72 3.92 -10.06 6.71
N TRP A 73 2.66 -10.15 6.24
CA TRP A 73 1.95 -11.43 6.10
C TRP A 73 2.72 -12.40 5.21
N LYS A 74 3.00 -11.98 3.96
CA LYS A 74 3.77 -12.79 3.00
C LYS A 74 5.20 -13.01 3.48
N GLN A 75 5.83 -11.97 4.02
CA GLN A 75 7.22 -12.02 4.50
C GLN A 75 7.45 -12.93 5.72
N SER A 76 6.38 -13.34 6.40
CA SER A 76 6.43 -14.28 7.52
C SER A 76 6.35 -15.76 7.08
N LEU A 77 6.08 -16.01 5.79
CA LEU A 77 6.06 -17.36 5.23
C LEU A 77 7.48 -17.92 5.07
N PRO A 78 7.64 -19.26 5.03
CA PRO A 78 8.90 -19.88 4.66
C PRO A 78 9.33 -19.46 3.25
N PHE A 79 10.56 -18.99 3.13
CA PHE A 79 11.25 -18.70 1.90
C PHE A 79 12.05 -19.93 1.47
N GLN A 80 11.85 -20.37 0.23
CA GLN A 80 12.59 -21.47 -0.38
C GLN A 80 13.64 -20.90 -1.31
N PHE A 81 14.90 -21.31 -1.13
CA PHE A 81 15.98 -20.92 -2.04
C PHE A 81 17.04 -22.01 -2.15
N ASN A 82 17.45 -22.32 -3.38
CA ASN A 82 18.36 -23.41 -3.70
C ASN A 82 17.92 -24.73 -3.03
N HIS A 83 18.88 -25.47 -2.47
CA HIS A 83 18.67 -26.75 -1.78
C HIS A 83 18.48 -26.60 -0.27
N TYR A 84 18.30 -25.38 0.23
CA TYR A 84 18.08 -25.16 1.65
C TYR A 84 16.64 -25.52 2.04
N GLU A 85 16.47 -26.06 3.26
CA GLU A 85 15.15 -26.24 3.84
C GLU A 85 14.41 -24.89 3.96
N PRO A 86 13.08 -24.82 3.73
CA PRO A 86 12.32 -23.59 3.81
C PRO A 86 12.53 -22.89 5.17
N PHE A 87 12.88 -21.60 5.13
CA PHE A 87 13.21 -20.83 6.34
C PHE A 87 12.58 -19.44 6.32
N ILE A 88 12.39 -18.84 7.49
CA ILE A 88 11.82 -17.49 7.57
C ILE A 88 12.96 -16.47 7.58
N LEU A 89 12.91 -15.53 6.63
CA LEU A 89 13.87 -14.42 6.56
C LEU A 89 13.88 -13.63 7.88
N LYS A 90 15.09 -13.36 8.41
CA LYS A 90 15.27 -12.54 9.62
C LYS A 90 15.07 -11.07 9.29
N GLN A 91 14.13 -10.45 10.00
CA GLN A 91 13.70 -9.07 9.80
C GLN A 91 14.30 -8.12 10.85
N ALA A 92 15.23 -8.62 11.67
CA ALA A 92 15.96 -7.88 12.70
C ALA A 92 17.38 -8.44 12.87
N THR A 93 18.30 -7.61 13.36
CA THR A 93 19.72 -7.96 13.52
C THR A 93 19.96 -8.95 14.66
N GLY A 94 19.11 -8.92 15.69
CA GLY A 94 19.15 -9.81 16.84
C GLY A 94 18.12 -10.95 16.74
N GLN A 95 17.30 -11.11 17.78
CA GLN A 95 16.16 -12.03 17.72
C GLN A 95 15.18 -11.64 16.62
N GLN A 96 14.38 -12.61 16.15
CA GLN A 96 13.38 -12.33 15.12
C GLN A 96 12.44 -11.21 15.56
N ALA A 97 12.02 -10.38 14.61
CA ALA A 97 11.09 -9.29 14.86
C ALA A 97 9.80 -9.82 15.53
N LYS A 98 9.37 -9.19 16.61
CA LYS A 98 8.19 -9.60 17.39
C LYS A 98 6.92 -9.74 16.54
N ILE A 99 6.66 -8.80 15.63
CA ILE A 99 5.49 -8.79 14.76
C ILE A 99 5.49 -10.00 13.81
N ILE A 100 6.65 -10.39 13.26
CA ILE A 100 6.79 -11.63 12.48
C ILE A 100 6.41 -12.85 13.32
N SER A 101 6.84 -12.88 14.57
CA SER A 101 6.54 -14.00 15.48
C SER A 101 5.05 -14.08 15.80
N GLU A 102 4.38 -12.94 16.00
CA GLU A 102 2.92 -12.89 16.22
C GLU A 102 2.13 -13.28 14.96
N ILE A 103 2.56 -12.81 13.78
CA ILE A 103 1.95 -13.21 12.50
C ILE A 103 2.13 -14.71 12.25
N LYS A 104 3.31 -15.27 12.55
CA LYS A 104 3.56 -16.71 12.41
C LYS A 104 2.62 -17.54 13.28
N LYS A 105 2.34 -17.12 14.52
CA LYS A 105 1.34 -17.79 15.36
C LYS A 105 -0.03 -17.75 14.70
N ALA A 106 -0.43 -16.60 14.17
CA ALA A 106 -1.69 -16.48 13.41
C ALA A 106 -1.71 -17.40 12.19
N GLN A 107 -0.60 -17.54 11.46
CA GLN A 107 -0.51 -18.43 10.30
C GLN A 107 -0.63 -19.93 10.63
N GLN A 108 -0.39 -20.33 11.89
CA GLN A 108 -0.64 -21.70 12.34
C GLN A 108 -2.14 -22.01 12.45
N GLU A 109 -2.95 -20.99 12.78
CA GLU A 109 -4.40 -21.11 12.92
C GLU A 109 -5.13 -20.76 11.61
N PHE A 110 -4.59 -19.82 10.83
CA PHE A 110 -5.23 -19.24 9.65
C PHE A 110 -4.32 -19.35 8.42
N LYS A 111 -4.73 -20.15 7.43
CA LYS A 111 -3.95 -20.38 6.20
C LYS A 111 -3.79 -19.12 5.35
N THR A 112 -4.76 -18.19 5.39
CA THR A 112 -4.75 -16.96 4.59
C THR A 112 -5.10 -15.74 5.44
N LEU A 113 -4.64 -14.56 5.02
CA LEU A 113 -4.98 -13.30 5.67
C LEU A 113 -6.50 -13.05 5.69
N GLY A 114 -7.22 -13.53 4.67
CA GLY A 114 -8.68 -13.48 4.64
C GLY A 114 -9.35 -14.29 5.72
N THR A 115 -8.92 -15.54 5.91
CA THR A 115 -9.45 -16.39 6.99
C THR A 115 -9.22 -15.75 8.35
N LEU A 116 -8.06 -15.12 8.55
CA LEU A 116 -7.75 -14.37 9.77
C LEU A 116 -8.66 -13.14 9.95
N ARG A 117 -8.86 -12.31 8.92
CA ARG A 117 -9.70 -11.10 9.00
C ARG A 117 -11.16 -11.40 9.34
N ARG A 118 -11.68 -12.56 8.95
CA ARG A 118 -13.04 -13.00 9.27
C ARG A 118 -13.22 -13.38 10.74
N ASP A 119 -12.17 -13.84 11.41
CA ASP A 119 -12.20 -13.96 12.87
C ASP A 119 -11.96 -12.58 13.50
N VAL A 120 -13.05 -11.83 13.65
CA VAL A 120 -13.02 -10.44 14.15
C VAL A 120 -12.36 -10.35 15.53
N HIS A 121 -12.51 -11.38 16.37
CA HIS A 121 -11.92 -11.39 17.70
C HIS A 121 -10.41 -11.59 17.65
N TYR A 122 -9.93 -12.56 16.86
CA TYR A 122 -8.50 -12.78 16.68
C TYR A 122 -7.85 -11.60 15.95
N TRP A 123 -8.46 -11.13 14.86
CA TRP A 123 -7.98 -9.99 14.08
C TRP A 123 -7.77 -8.74 14.94
N ASN A 124 -8.78 -8.36 15.73
CA ASN A 124 -8.68 -7.19 16.60
C ASN A 124 -7.64 -7.38 17.71
N ARG A 125 -7.48 -8.60 18.24
CA ARG A 125 -6.43 -8.91 19.21
C ARG A 125 -5.04 -8.75 18.60
N LEU A 126 -4.81 -9.32 17.41
CA LEU A 126 -3.54 -9.19 16.70
C LEU A 126 -3.23 -7.73 16.38
N LYS A 127 -4.20 -6.97 15.84
CA LYS A 127 -4.04 -5.53 15.60
C LYS A 127 -3.63 -4.78 16.86
N ARG A 128 -4.25 -5.03 18.01
CA ARG A 128 -3.86 -4.37 19.29
C ARG A 128 -2.44 -4.72 19.72
N THR A 129 -2.03 -5.98 19.58
CA THR A 129 -0.66 -6.42 19.91
C THR A 129 0.38 -5.76 19.00
N VAL A 130 0.10 -5.71 17.70
CA VAL A 130 0.95 -5.07 16.69
C VAL A 130 0.98 -3.56 16.92
N ALA A 131 -0.16 -2.90 17.14
CA ALA A 131 -0.28 -1.48 17.45
C ALA A 131 0.55 -1.09 18.68
N THR A 132 0.47 -1.89 19.75
CA THR A 132 1.29 -1.69 20.95
C THR A 132 2.78 -1.76 20.62
N THR A 133 3.18 -2.74 19.81
CA THR A 133 4.57 -2.89 19.37
C THR A 133 5.00 -1.68 18.55
N VAL A 134 4.25 -1.30 17.51
CA VAL A 134 4.51 -0.14 16.63
C VAL A 134 4.68 1.15 17.43
N LYS A 135 3.79 1.40 18.39
CA LYS A 135 3.82 2.59 19.25
C LYS A 135 5.08 2.65 20.11
N GLN A 136 5.54 1.52 20.64
CA GLN A 136 6.81 1.44 21.39
C GLN A 136 8.02 1.52 20.45
N MET A 137 7.94 0.86 19.31
CA MET A 137 8.90 0.86 18.22
C MET A 137 8.22 0.42 16.91
N PRO A 138 8.34 1.17 15.83
CA PRO A 138 9.41 2.13 15.57
C PRO A 138 9.03 3.60 15.82
N VAL A 139 7.80 3.92 16.26
CA VAL A 139 7.33 5.32 16.38
C VAL A 139 8.25 6.19 17.24
N VAL A 140 8.76 5.66 18.35
CA VAL A 140 9.69 6.39 19.23
C VAL A 140 11.04 6.70 18.55
N TYR A 141 11.46 5.89 17.59
CA TYR A 141 12.84 5.90 17.06
C TYR A 141 12.96 6.26 15.58
N LEU A 142 11.85 6.33 14.84
CA LEU A 142 11.86 6.59 13.39
C LEU A 142 12.64 7.87 13.05
N GLN A 143 12.39 8.92 13.83
CA GLN A 143 12.92 10.27 13.63
C GLN A 143 14.26 10.51 14.33
N ASN A 144 14.90 9.45 14.85
CA ASN A 144 16.22 9.54 15.45
C ASN A 144 17.31 9.37 14.38
N LEU A 145 18.10 10.42 14.19
CA LEU A 145 19.17 10.57 13.20
C LEU A 145 20.46 10.91 13.93
N ASN A 146 21.48 10.05 13.82
CA ASN A 146 22.81 10.28 14.42
C ASN A 146 22.78 10.70 15.91
N GLY A 147 21.88 10.10 16.71
CA GLY A 147 21.75 10.40 18.14
C GLY A 147 20.91 11.65 18.46
N GLN A 148 20.39 12.35 17.46
CA GLN A 148 19.46 13.47 17.63
C GLN A 148 18.06 13.11 17.12
N THR A 149 17.02 13.59 17.79
CA THR A 149 15.63 13.44 17.32
C THR A 149 15.24 14.68 16.52
N ILE A 150 14.86 14.50 15.26
CA ILE A 150 14.36 15.58 14.39
C ILE A 150 12.88 15.31 14.11
N GLU A 151 11.99 15.96 14.87
CA GLU A 151 10.54 15.81 14.72
C GLU A 151 10.02 16.62 13.52
N PHE A 152 9.91 15.99 12.35
CA PHE A 152 9.35 16.59 11.13
C PHE A 152 8.12 15.86 10.57
N LEU A 153 7.90 14.59 10.97
CA LEU A 153 6.71 13.81 10.62
C LEU A 153 5.60 13.99 11.66
N TYR A 154 5.95 13.86 12.93
CA TYR A 154 5.05 13.95 14.07
C TYR A 154 5.81 14.35 15.32
N CYS A 155 5.10 14.97 16.26
CA CYS A 155 5.62 15.22 17.60
C CYS A 155 5.27 14.04 18.52
N LEU A 156 6.27 13.42 19.17
CA LEU A 156 6.06 12.19 19.94
C LEU A 156 5.17 12.43 21.17
N LYS A 157 5.32 13.56 21.84
CA LYS A 157 4.51 13.93 23.02
C LYS A 157 3.02 14.05 22.70
N ASP A 158 2.68 14.44 21.47
CA ASP A 158 1.31 14.63 20.99
C ASP A 158 0.73 13.34 20.40
N SER A 159 1.57 12.33 20.17
CA SER A 159 1.22 11.07 19.50
C SER A 159 0.92 9.93 20.49
N LYS A 160 0.23 10.24 21.60
CA LYS A 160 -0.05 9.23 22.65
C LYS A 160 -1.21 8.30 22.29
N GLN A 161 -2.34 8.85 21.85
CA GLN A 161 -3.54 8.07 21.56
C GLN A 161 -3.54 7.57 20.11
N SER A 162 -3.20 8.46 19.19
CA SER A 162 -3.04 8.22 17.75
C SER A 162 -1.73 8.87 17.29
N LEU A 163 -1.20 8.46 16.14
CA LEU A 163 -0.07 9.16 15.53
C LEU A 163 -0.57 10.46 14.91
N LYS A 164 -0.09 11.61 15.41
CA LYS A 164 -0.49 12.93 14.91
C LYS A 164 0.57 13.45 13.95
N LEU A 165 0.33 13.31 12.65
CA LEU A 165 1.20 13.92 11.64
C LEU A 165 1.13 15.44 11.73
N LEU A 166 2.28 16.09 11.62
CA LEU A 166 2.37 17.56 11.63
C LEU A 166 1.62 18.17 10.42
N PRO A 167 1.27 19.46 10.48
CA PRO A 167 0.79 20.19 9.32
C PRO A 167 1.69 19.96 8.10
N LYS A 168 1.12 19.99 6.89
CA LYS A 168 1.84 19.82 5.60
C LYS A 168 2.43 18.42 5.33
N VAL A 169 2.59 17.57 6.35
CA VAL A 169 3.21 16.24 6.20
C VAL A 169 2.36 15.30 5.36
N MET A 170 1.03 15.28 5.55
CA MET A 170 0.16 14.40 4.77
C MET A 170 0.23 14.70 3.27
N TYR A 171 0.28 15.99 2.90
CA TYR A 171 0.43 16.42 1.51
C TYR A 171 1.76 15.88 0.96
N CYS A 172 2.88 16.11 1.65
CA CYS A 172 4.18 15.63 1.16
C CYS A 172 4.28 14.10 1.08
N LEU A 173 3.69 13.36 2.03
CA LEU A 173 3.60 11.90 1.96
C LEU A 173 2.83 11.44 0.71
N ARG A 174 1.73 12.12 0.39
CA ARG A 174 0.89 11.81 -0.78
C ARG A 174 1.62 12.11 -2.09
N GLN A 175 2.31 13.25 -2.18
CA GLN A 175 3.09 13.67 -3.36
C GLN A 175 4.28 12.74 -3.65
N PHE A 176 5.01 12.34 -2.62
CA PHE A 176 6.23 11.53 -2.78
C PHE A 176 6.03 10.04 -2.51
N SER A 177 4.78 9.56 -2.53
CA SER A 177 4.44 8.21 -2.09
C SER A 177 5.18 7.13 -2.88
N GLU A 178 5.21 7.21 -4.20
CA GLU A 178 5.94 6.27 -5.08
C GLU A 178 7.43 6.23 -4.73
N ILE A 179 8.08 7.40 -4.61
CA ILE A 179 9.50 7.50 -4.24
C ILE A 179 9.75 6.91 -2.85
N ILE A 180 8.87 7.19 -1.88
CA ILE A 180 9.00 6.68 -0.52
C ILE A 180 8.86 5.15 -0.50
N GLU A 181 7.89 4.60 -1.23
CA GLU A 181 7.67 3.16 -1.37
C GLU A 181 8.89 2.49 -2.00
N GLU A 182 9.38 2.96 -3.14
CA GLU A 182 10.55 2.39 -3.82
C GLU A 182 11.81 2.42 -2.95
N LEU A 183 12.09 3.57 -2.31
CA LEU A 183 13.25 3.70 -1.42
C LEU A 183 13.13 2.78 -0.21
N CYS A 184 11.94 2.65 0.37
CA CYS A 184 11.69 1.75 1.50
C CYS A 184 11.86 0.28 1.09
N GLN A 185 11.25 -0.16 -0.02
CA GLN A 185 11.35 -1.53 -0.50
C GLN A 185 12.80 -1.90 -0.83
N LYS A 186 13.51 -1.05 -1.57
CA LYS A 186 14.93 -1.22 -1.88
C LYS A 186 15.78 -1.39 -0.62
N ARG A 187 15.64 -0.46 0.34
CA ARG A 187 16.43 -0.47 1.58
C ARG A 187 16.05 -1.62 2.51
N TRP A 188 14.79 -2.05 2.48
CA TRP A 188 14.31 -3.20 3.21
C TRP A 188 14.92 -4.49 2.64
N ILE A 189 14.90 -4.69 1.32
CA ILE A 189 15.56 -5.82 0.66
C ILE A 189 17.05 -5.84 1.01
N ASP A 190 17.73 -4.69 0.91
CA ASP A 190 19.14 -4.60 1.25
C ASP A 190 19.39 -4.96 2.73
N PHE A 191 18.54 -4.50 3.66
CA PHE A 191 18.63 -4.85 5.07
C PHE A 191 18.47 -6.35 5.31
N VAL A 192 17.48 -6.99 4.69
CA VAL A 192 17.24 -8.44 4.82
C VAL A 192 18.38 -9.22 4.20
N ARG A 193 18.87 -8.81 3.02
CA ARG A 193 19.97 -9.44 2.31
C ARG A 193 21.28 -9.37 3.10
N LEU A 194 21.60 -8.19 3.66
CA LEU A 194 22.84 -7.96 4.42
C LEU A 194 22.78 -8.44 5.87
N ASN A 195 21.64 -8.94 6.33
CA ASN A 195 21.53 -9.51 7.66
C ASN A 195 22.39 -10.77 7.77
N LYS A 196 23.37 -10.77 8.70
CA LYS A 196 24.31 -11.89 8.91
C LYS A 196 23.63 -13.24 9.10
N GLN A 197 22.45 -13.27 9.70
CA GLN A 197 21.71 -14.52 9.89
C GLN A 197 21.04 -15.05 8.61
N ASN A 198 20.78 -14.17 7.63
CA ASN A 198 20.27 -14.56 6.32
C ASN A 198 21.41 -14.82 5.32
N LEU A 199 22.52 -14.07 5.43
CA LEU A 199 23.64 -14.10 4.49
C LEU A 199 24.20 -15.50 4.21
N VAL A 200 24.23 -16.37 5.22
CA VAL A 200 24.70 -17.76 5.09
C VAL A 200 23.94 -18.54 4.00
N VAL A 201 22.70 -18.13 3.73
CA VAL A 201 21.77 -18.82 2.83
C VAL A 201 21.52 -18.07 1.52
N LEU A 202 21.81 -16.76 1.47
CA LEU A 202 21.47 -15.87 0.35
C LEU A 202 22.64 -15.55 -0.60
N ASP A 203 23.75 -16.30 -0.52
CA ASP A 203 24.97 -16.08 -1.30
C ASP A 203 24.76 -16.10 -2.84
N GLY A 204 23.67 -16.73 -3.30
CA GLY A 204 23.29 -16.80 -4.72
C GLY A 204 22.42 -15.64 -5.25
N LEU A 205 22.26 -14.54 -4.51
CA LEU A 205 21.46 -13.35 -4.89
C LEU A 205 20.02 -13.67 -5.34
N PRO A 206 19.18 -14.30 -4.49
CA PRO A 206 17.79 -14.52 -4.83
C PRO A 206 17.03 -13.22 -5.13
N ASP A 207 15.97 -13.38 -5.93
CA ASP A 207 14.94 -12.36 -6.13
C ASP A 207 14.06 -12.25 -4.87
N LEU A 208 14.55 -11.46 -3.91
CA LEU A 208 13.80 -11.12 -2.70
C LEU A 208 12.66 -10.14 -2.98
N ASP A 209 12.70 -9.41 -4.09
CA ASP A 209 11.65 -8.46 -4.47
C ASP A 209 10.35 -9.20 -4.76
N GLU A 210 10.44 -10.24 -5.60
CA GLU A 210 9.29 -11.08 -5.92
C GLU A 210 8.70 -11.74 -4.65
N PHE A 211 9.54 -12.24 -3.74
CA PHE A 211 9.06 -12.85 -2.51
C PHE A 211 8.42 -11.82 -1.57
N MET A 212 9.04 -10.67 -1.35
CA MET A 212 8.65 -9.75 -0.28
C MET A 212 7.52 -8.79 -0.68
N PHE A 213 7.49 -8.33 -1.93
CA PHE A 213 6.62 -7.22 -2.34
C PHE A 213 5.73 -7.52 -3.55
N ALA A 214 6.02 -8.53 -4.36
CA ALA A 214 5.13 -8.86 -5.48
C ALA A 214 3.78 -9.48 -5.03
N PRO A 215 2.67 -9.25 -5.75
CA PRO A 215 1.37 -9.86 -5.47
C PRO A 215 1.39 -11.39 -5.51
N SER A 216 0.44 -12.04 -4.80
CA SER A 216 0.27 -13.49 -4.88
C SER A 216 -0.62 -13.90 -6.06
N ARG A 217 -0.04 -14.52 -7.09
CA ARG A 217 -0.74 -14.88 -8.34
C ARG A 217 -1.94 -15.84 -8.15
N ASN A 218 -1.87 -16.77 -7.20
CA ASN A 218 -2.91 -17.79 -7.00
C ASN A 218 -4.25 -17.23 -6.50
N GLN A 219 -4.25 -16.08 -5.82
CA GLN A 219 -5.48 -15.48 -5.29
C GLN A 219 -6.29 -14.75 -6.37
N LEU A 220 -5.63 -14.25 -7.43
CA LEU A 220 -6.29 -13.51 -8.51
C LEU A 220 -7.17 -14.40 -9.40
N GLY A 221 -6.89 -15.70 -9.50
CA GLY A 221 -7.74 -16.63 -10.25
C GLY A 221 -9.17 -16.70 -9.69
N GLN A 222 -9.31 -16.82 -8.37
CA GLN A 222 -10.62 -16.87 -7.71
C GLN A 222 -11.37 -15.53 -7.78
N VAL A 223 -10.64 -14.41 -7.84
CA VAL A 223 -11.24 -13.09 -8.10
C VAL A 223 -11.81 -13.04 -9.51
N ALA A 224 -11.11 -13.62 -10.49
CA ALA A 224 -11.58 -13.66 -11.88
C ALA A 224 -12.94 -14.36 -12.00
N ASP A 225 -13.13 -15.50 -11.32
CA ASP A 225 -14.38 -16.26 -11.34
C ASP A 225 -15.57 -15.42 -10.92
N PHE A 226 -15.44 -14.66 -9.83
CA PHE A 226 -16.49 -13.73 -9.38
C PHE A 226 -16.69 -12.56 -10.34
N LEU A 227 -15.61 -11.98 -10.88
CA LEU A 227 -15.71 -10.84 -11.79
C LEU A 227 -16.32 -11.18 -13.15
N ILE A 228 -16.23 -12.44 -13.60
CA ILE A 228 -16.89 -12.91 -14.83
C ILE A 228 -18.40 -12.71 -14.72
N ASP A 229 -19.00 -13.14 -13.59
CA ASP A 229 -20.44 -13.00 -13.38
C ASP A 229 -20.82 -11.53 -13.19
N LEU A 230 -20.06 -10.80 -12.37
CA LEU A 230 -20.33 -9.38 -12.08
C LEU A 230 -20.27 -8.51 -13.34
N GLN A 231 -19.35 -8.78 -14.26
CA GLN A 231 -19.18 -8.02 -15.50
C GLN A 231 -19.83 -8.70 -16.73
N GLU A 232 -20.72 -9.66 -16.51
CA GLU A 232 -21.46 -10.35 -17.58
C GLU A 232 -20.55 -10.95 -18.68
N CYS A 233 -19.39 -11.46 -18.29
CA CYS A 233 -18.36 -11.99 -19.18
C CYS A 233 -17.92 -10.97 -20.25
N GLN A 234 -17.82 -9.69 -19.88
CA GLN A 234 -17.32 -8.61 -20.71
C GLN A 234 -16.06 -7.97 -20.12
N CYS A 235 -15.16 -7.52 -21.00
CA CYS A 235 -14.01 -6.71 -20.63
C CYS A 235 -14.50 -5.36 -20.08
N PHE A 236 -14.04 -5.00 -18.88
CA PHE A 236 -14.41 -3.75 -18.22
C PHE A 236 -14.13 -2.52 -19.11
N TYR A 237 -12.99 -2.50 -19.81
CA TYR A 237 -12.53 -1.32 -20.54
C TYR A 237 -13.17 -1.14 -21.91
N CYS A 238 -13.45 -2.23 -22.64
CA CYS A 238 -13.94 -2.14 -24.03
C CYS A 238 -15.35 -2.69 -24.25
N GLY A 239 -15.96 -3.30 -23.21
CA GLY A 239 -17.30 -3.91 -23.27
C GLY A 239 -17.40 -5.15 -24.17
N LYS A 240 -16.29 -5.62 -24.75
CA LYS A 240 -16.31 -6.80 -25.62
C LYS A 240 -16.39 -8.08 -24.80
N SER A 241 -17.05 -9.08 -25.37
CA SER A 241 -17.18 -10.41 -24.74
C SER A 241 -15.82 -11.09 -24.53
N LEU A 242 -15.67 -11.75 -23.39
CA LEU A 242 -14.48 -12.50 -22.98
C LEU A 242 -14.57 -14.00 -23.29
N LYS A 243 -15.71 -14.51 -23.79
CA LYS A 243 -15.97 -15.95 -23.98
C LYS A 243 -14.89 -16.70 -24.78
N ASN A 244 -14.26 -16.03 -25.74
CA ASN A 244 -13.23 -16.61 -26.61
C ASN A 244 -11.89 -15.85 -26.53
N SER A 245 -11.66 -15.09 -25.45
CA SER A 245 -10.51 -14.22 -25.30
C SER A 245 -9.74 -14.60 -24.04
N LYS A 246 -8.41 -14.43 -24.06
CA LYS A 246 -7.64 -14.42 -22.82
C LYS A 246 -8.01 -13.17 -22.02
N TYR A 247 -8.24 -13.36 -20.73
CA TYR A 247 -8.54 -12.29 -19.79
C TYR A 247 -7.71 -12.43 -18.53
N ALA A 248 -7.60 -11.33 -17.79
CA ALA A 248 -6.92 -11.27 -16.51
C ALA A 248 -7.66 -10.32 -15.57
N VAL A 249 -7.44 -10.51 -14.27
CA VAL A 249 -7.78 -9.49 -13.28
C VAL A 249 -6.74 -8.37 -13.38
N ASP A 250 -7.22 -7.16 -13.58
CA ASP A 250 -6.41 -5.93 -13.59
C ASP A 250 -6.78 -5.07 -12.37
N HIS A 251 -5.83 -4.23 -11.94
CA HIS A 251 -6.05 -3.18 -10.96
C HIS A 251 -6.44 -1.89 -11.68
N PHE A 252 -7.66 -1.40 -11.45
CA PHE A 252 -8.15 -0.18 -12.11
C PHE A 252 -7.23 1.01 -11.84
N ILE A 253 -6.92 1.29 -10.57
CA ILE A 253 -5.78 2.10 -10.15
C ILE A 253 -4.53 1.23 -10.20
N PRO A 254 -3.52 1.56 -11.04
CA PRO A 254 -2.34 0.74 -11.23
C PRO A 254 -1.59 0.40 -9.95
N TRP A 255 -1.11 -0.84 -9.86
CA TRP A 255 -0.26 -1.32 -8.76
C TRP A 255 1.00 -0.46 -8.56
N SER A 256 1.55 0.10 -9.65
CA SER A 256 2.73 0.98 -9.60
C SER A 256 2.47 2.27 -8.80
N LEU A 257 1.24 2.79 -8.81
CA LEU A 257 0.87 3.99 -8.06
C LEU A 257 0.52 3.66 -6.61
N TYR A 258 -0.19 2.54 -6.40
CA TYR A 258 -0.63 2.12 -5.07
C TYR A 258 -0.54 0.59 -4.93
N PRO A 259 0.57 0.07 -4.38
CA PRO A 259 0.86 -1.37 -4.30
C PRO A 259 0.12 -2.04 -3.13
N ALA A 260 -1.20 -2.08 -3.22
CA ALA A 260 -2.06 -2.83 -2.33
C ALA A 260 -3.29 -3.40 -3.04
N ASP A 261 -3.60 -4.65 -2.72
CA ASP A 261 -4.77 -5.33 -3.25
C ASP A 261 -6.04 -4.92 -2.48
N THR A 262 -6.95 -4.24 -3.18
CA THR A 262 -8.29 -3.90 -2.69
C THR A 262 -9.33 -4.46 -3.63
N GLY A 263 -10.36 -5.11 -3.08
CA GLY A 263 -11.34 -5.85 -3.88
C GLY A 263 -12.12 -4.97 -4.84
N HIS A 264 -12.45 -3.74 -4.44
CA HIS A 264 -13.12 -2.76 -5.28
C HIS A 264 -12.24 -2.23 -6.41
N ASN A 265 -10.91 -2.33 -6.31
CA ASN A 265 -9.99 -1.92 -7.37
C ASN A 265 -9.80 -2.98 -8.46
N PHE A 266 -10.27 -4.21 -8.24
CA PHE A 266 -10.17 -5.26 -9.24
C PHE A 266 -11.26 -5.14 -10.31
N VAL A 267 -10.84 -5.29 -11.57
CA VAL A 267 -11.69 -5.38 -12.76
C VAL A 267 -11.22 -6.52 -13.66
N LEU A 268 -12.12 -7.10 -14.46
CA LEU A 268 -11.78 -8.11 -15.45
C LEU A 268 -11.53 -7.45 -16.80
N ALA A 269 -10.38 -7.71 -17.41
CA ALA A 269 -9.97 -7.11 -18.67
C ALA A 269 -9.46 -8.16 -19.67
N ASP A 270 -9.72 -7.95 -20.95
CA ASP A 270 -9.05 -8.71 -22.01
C ASP A 270 -7.55 -8.37 -22.07
N GLU A 271 -6.75 -9.31 -22.60
CA GLU A 271 -5.28 -9.19 -22.69
C GLU A 271 -4.83 -7.90 -23.40
N LYS A 272 -5.55 -7.46 -24.44
CA LYS A 272 -5.17 -6.28 -25.23
C LYS A 272 -5.40 -5.00 -24.43
N CYS A 273 -6.57 -4.84 -23.82
CA CYS A 273 -6.88 -3.69 -22.98
C CYS A 273 -5.97 -3.64 -21.75
N ASN A 274 -5.75 -4.79 -21.08
CA ASN A 274 -4.84 -4.87 -19.93
C ASN A 274 -3.42 -4.42 -20.30
N LEU A 275 -2.87 -4.91 -21.42
CA LEU A 275 -1.54 -4.53 -21.89
C LEU A 275 -1.46 -3.05 -22.31
N GLN A 276 -2.53 -2.52 -22.92
CA GLN A 276 -2.56 -1.13 -23.38
C GLN A 276 -2.70 -0.13 -22.23
N LYS A 277 -3.51 -0.46 -21.21
CA LYS A 277 -3.63 0.31 -19.98
C LYS A 277 -2.33 0.22 -19.17
N SER A 278 -1.79 -0.98 -18.96
CA SER A 278 -0.54 -1.19 -18.20
C SER A 278 -0.54 -0.36 -16.89
N ASN A 279 0.49 0.48 -16.71
CA ASN A 279 0.67 1.34 -15.54
C ASN A 279 0.01 2.73 -15.67
N TYR A 280 -0.77 2.99 -16.74
CA TYR A 280 -1.49 4.25 -16.90
C TYR A 280 -2.80 4.22 -16.11
N LEU A 281 -3.16 5.38 -15.54
CA LEU A 281 -4.54 5.62 -15.14
C LEU A 281 -5.45 5.60 -16.36
N ALA A 282 -6.68 5.12 -16.17
CA ALA A 282 -7.69 5.10 -17.22
C ALA A 282 -8.30 6.49 -17.45
N SER A 283 -9.14 6.62 -18.47
CA SER A 283 -9.84 7.87 -18.76
C SER A 283 -10.85 8.22 -17.65
N GLN A 284 -11.22 9.49 -17.57
CA GLN A 284 -12.24 9.95 -16.63
C GLN A 284 -13.59 9.23 -16.84
N GLN A 285 -13.94 8.91 -18.10
CA GLN A 285 -15.14 8.11 -18.39
C GLN A 285 -15.06 6.71 -17.77
N LEU A 286 -13.90 6.04 -17.89
CA LEU A 286 -13.67 4.72 -17.29
C LEU A 286 -13.63 4.80 -15.75
N LEU A 287 -13.15 5.90 -15.17
CA LEU A 287 -13.22 6.17 -13.73
C LEU A 287 -14.66 6.24 -13.24
N TYR A 288 -15.52 7.01 -13.91
CA TYR A 288 -16.94 7.08 -13.54
C TYR A 288 -17.61 5.72 -13.67
N GLN A 289 -17.35 4.97 -14.75
CA GLN A 289 -17.87 3.61 -14.90
C GLN A 289 -17.42 2.68 -13.76
N TRP A 290 -16.16 2.81 -13.32
CA TRP A 290 -15.62 2.01 -12.22
C TRP A 290 -16.26 2.38 -10.88
N GLN A 291 -16.43 3.67 -10.61
CA GLN A 291 -17.10 4.18 -9.40
C GLN A 291 -18.57 3.74 -9.34
N GLU A 292 -19.32 3.90 -10.43
CA GLU A 292 -20.72 3.47 -10.53
C GLU A 292 -20.85 1.96 -10.33
N ARG A 293 -20.02 1.16 -11.00
CA ARG A 293 -19.97 -0.30 -10.82
C ARG A 293 -19.68 -0.67 -9.37
N ASN A 294 -18.74 0.03 -8.72
CA ASN A 294 -18.42 -0.24 -7.32
C ASN A 294 -19.57 0.12 -6.38
N HIS A 295 -20.28 1.22 -6.61
CA HIS A 295 -21.47 1.58 -5.84
C HIS A 295 -22.60 0.56 -6.00
N LEU A 296 -22.91 0.17 -7.24
CA LEU A 296 -23.98 -0.79 -7.53
C LEU A 296 -23.70 -2.18 -6.95
N HIS A 297 -22.44 -2.61 -6.95
CA HIS A 297 -22.06 -3.97 -6.57
C HIS A 297 -21.30 -4.08 -5.24
N ASP A 298 -21.25 -3.01 -4.43
CA ASP A 298 -20.45 -2.93 -3.19
C ASP A 298 -20.67 -4.13 -2.27
N GLN A 299 -21.94 -4.47 -1.99
CA GLN A 299 -22.28 -5.58 -1.10
C GLN A 299 -21.77 -6.92 -1.63
N SER A 300 -21.89 -7.15 -2.95
CA SER A 300 -21.46 -8.40 -3.58
C SER A 300 -19.94 -8.50 -3.61
N ILE A 301 -19.26 -7.41 -3.98
CA ILE A 301 -17.79 -7.30 -3.96
C ILE A 301 -17.27 -7.56 -2.54
N THR A 302 -17.83 -6.87 -1.55
CA THR A 302 -17.45 -7.02 -0.15
C THR A 302 -17.68 -8.45 0.33
N ARG A 303 -18.85 -9.05 0.02
CA ARG A 303 -19.16 -10.40 0.47
C ARG A 303 -18.24 -11.44 -0.15
N GLU A 304 -18.01 -11.41 -1.45
CA GLU A 304 -17.28 -12.48 -2.15
C GLU A 304 -15.76 -12.28 -2.08
N ILE A 305 -15.27 -11.06 -2.35
CA ILE A 305 -13.82 -10.81 -2.42
C ILE A 305 -13.16 -10.81 -1.02
N SER A 306 -13.87 -10.41 0.04
CA SER A 306 -13.33 -10.50 1.41
C SER A 306 -13.08 -11.94 1.86
N GLN A 307 -13.85 -12.92 1.35
CA GLN A 307 -13.64 -14.34 1.65
C GLN A 307 -12.32 -14.87 1.07
N LEU A 308 -11.87 -14.29 -0.04
CA LEU A 308 -10.58 -14.56 -0.68
C LEU A 308 -9.42 -13.88 0.07
N GLY A 309 -9.74 -12.94 0.95
CA GLY A 309 -8.82 -12.30 1.89
C GLY A 309 -8.27 -10.96 1.49
N PHE A 310 -8.79 -10.41 0.40
CA PHE A 310 -8.52 -9.04 0.01
C PHE A 310 -9.28 -8.06 0.90
N LEU A 311 -8.69 -6.87 1.05
CA LEU A 311 -9.36 -5.79 1.75
C LEU A 311 -10.49 -5.26 0.87
N THR A 312 -11.71 -5.19 1.40
CA THR A 312 -12.87 -4.63 0.70
C THR A 312 -13.35 -3.41 1.47
N ASP A 313 -13.09 -2.23 0.93
CA ASP A 313 -13.45 -0.93 1.50
C ASP A 313 -13.67 0.04 0.33
N LEU A 314 -14.95 0.25 0.00
CA LEU A 314 -15.38 1.11 -1.11
C LEU A 314 -14.80 2.52 -0.97
N GLN A 315 -14.97 3.10 0.22
CA GLN A 315 -14.58 4.48 0.51
C GLN A 315 -13.06 4.65 0.41
N ARG A 316 -12.29 3.69 0.94
CA ARG A 316 -10.83 3.69 0.83
C ARG A 316 -10.39 3.59 -0.63
N SER A 317 -11.00 2.70 -1.41
CA SER A 317 -10.66 2.52 -2.82
C SER A 317 -10.95 3.78 -3.64
N HIS A 318 -12.08 4.45 -3.38
CA HIS A 318 -12.42 5.71 -4.04
C HIS A 318 -11.47 6.85 -3.61
N ARG A 319 -11.09 6.94 -2.33
CA ARG A 319 -10.10 7.94 -1.87
C ARG A 319 -8.71 7.75 -2.49
N VAL A 320 -8.29 6.50 -2.71
CA VAL A 320 -7.06 6.19 -3.46
C VAL A 320 -7.20 6.64 -4.92
N ALA A 321 -8.34 6.39 -5.57
CA ALA A 321 -8.59 6.87 -6.92
C ALA A 321 -8.55 8.41 -6.99
N ASP A 322 -9.25 9.11 -6.10
CA ASP A 322 -9.26 10.57 -6.04
C ASP A 322 -7.85 11.15 -5.87
N TRP A 323 -7.04 10.55 -5.00
CA TRP A 323 -5.64 10.90 -4.85
C TRP A 323 -4.87 10.70 -6.17
N ALA A 324 -4.94 9.51 -6.77
CA ALA A 324 -4.17 9.18 -7.97
C ALA A 324 -4.49 10.11 -9.14
N TYR A 325 -5.76 10.44 -9.38
CA TYR A 325 -6.14 11.35 -10.45
C TYR A 325 -5.78 12.82 -10.15
N LYS A 326 -5.83 13.26 -8.87
CA LYS A 326 -5.31 14.58 -8.49
C LYS A 326 -3.81 14.70 -8.74
N GLN A 327 -3.05 13.69 -8.34
CA GLN A 327 -1.61 13.61 -8.62
C GLN A 327 -1.34 13.64 -10.12
N ALA A 328 -2.15 12.94 -10.91
CA ALA A 328 -2.00 12.93 -12.36
C ALA A 328 -2.25 14.30 -13.01
N ILE A 329 -3.18 15.10 -12.47
CA ILE A 329 -3.39 16.47 -12.93
C ILE A 329 -2.20 17.37 -12.53
N GLU A 330 -1.83 17.33 -11.25
CA GLU A 330 -0.79 18.19 -10.68
C GLU A 330 0.59 17.93 -11.31
N ASN A 331 0.91 16.67 -11.59
CA ASN A 331 2.18 16.25 -12.15
C ASN A 331 2.13 15.99 -13.67
N GLU A 332 1.05 16.38 -14.35
CA GLU A 332 0.87 16.25 -15.80
C GLU A 332 1.05 14.80 -16.33
N TYR A 333 0.58 13.81 -15.58
CA TYR A 333 0.66 12.42 -16.00
C TYR A 333 -0.21 12.15 -17.22
N VAL A 334 0.26 11.19 -18.02
CA VAL A 334 -0.46 10.67 -19.18
C VAL A 334 -1.49 9.65 -18.69
N VAL A 335 -2.74 9.78 -19.16
CA VAL A 335 -3.82 8.81 -18.95
C VAL A 335 -4.13 8.07 -20.24
N TRP A 336 -4.60 6.83 -20.10
CA TRP A 336 -5.02 5.99 -21.22
C TRP A 336 -6.50 6.21 -21.54
N LEU A 337 -6.78 6.57 -22.80
CA LEU A 337 -8.14 6.90 -23.25
C LEU A 337 -8.93 5.70 -23.79
N GLY A 338 -8.25 4.57 -24.01
CA GLY A 338 -8.78 3.41 -24.71
C GLY A 338 -7.99 3.13 -25.99
N GLY A 339 -7.90 1.84 -26.38
CA GLY A 339 -7.13 1.44 -27.55
C GLY A 339 -5.66 1.89 -27.45
N LYS A 340 -5.17 2.63 -28.46
CA LYS A 340 -3.79 3.15 -28.47
C LYS A 340 -3.68 4.60 -28.00
N GLU A 341 -4.79 5.23 -27.63
CA GLU A 341 -4.83 6.66 -27.34
C GLU A 341 -4.43 6.98 -25.90
N LYS A 342 -3.64 8.04 -25.75
CA LYS A 342 -3.10 8.53 -24.49
C LYS A 342 -3.01 10.05 -24.51
N LYS A 343 -3.25 10.70 -23.38
CA LYS A 343 -3.20 12.17 -23.28
C LYS A 343 -2.79 12.61 -21.87
N ILE A 344 -2.12 13.74 -21.76
CA ILE A 344 -1.90 14.41 -20.47
C ILE A 344 -3.24 14.82 -19.87
N LEU A 345 -3.45 14.51 -18.59
CA LEU A 345 -4.64 14.92 -17.86
C LEU A 345 -4.47 16.36 -17.37
N SER A 346 -5.20 17.30 -17.97
CA SER A 346 -4.96 18.75 -17.77
C SER A 346 -6.10 19.51 -17.09
N HIS A 347 -7.20 18.86 -16.70
CA HIS A 347 -8.37 19.54 -16.12
C HIS A 347 -8.80 18.87 -14.81
N PRO A 348 -9.20 19.66 -13.79
CA PRO A 348 -9.70 19.13 -12.53
C PRO A 348 -10.91 18.22 -12.74
N ILE A 349 -10.98 17.15 -11.95
CA ILE A 349 -12.19 16.36 -11.79
C ILE A 349 -13.26 17.30 -11.23
N SER A 350 -14.29 17.62 -12.00
CA SER A 350 -15.56 18.05 -11.43
C SER A 350 -16.08 16.89 -10.60
N ALA A 351 -15.91 17.00 -9.28
CA ALA A 351 -16.53 16.08 -8.35
C ALA A 351 -18.05 16.20 -8.54
N ILE A 352 -18.64 15.18 -9.15
CA ILE A 352 -20.07 14.92 -9.10
C ILE A 352 -20.15 13.55 -8.48
N PHE A 353 -20.26 13.51 -7.15
CA PHE A 353 -21.24 12.78 -6.34
C PHE A 353 -20.87 12.90 -4.85
#